data_AF-A0A8F1WKE3-F1
#
_entry.id   AF-A0A8F1WKE3-F1
#
_cell.length_a   1.000
_cell.length_b   1.000
_cell.length_c   1.000
_cell.angle_alpha   90.00
_cell.angle_beta   90.00
_cell.angle_gamma   90.00
#
_symmetry.space_group_name_H-M   'P 1'
#
loop_
_entity.id
_entity.type
_entity.pdbx_description
1 polymer ?
#
loop_
_entity_poly.entity_id
_entity_poly.type
_entity_poly.pdbx_seq_one_letter_code
_entity_poly.pdbx_strand_id
1 'polypeptide(L)'
;MEIRIEHHTLKRAMERGTNEAEIREVIKTGFPVSAKYGKEGKGKIFSYKQIRLNKYYEHKRVEVFYIVEENIIITVTVYVFYGKWEV
;
A
#
# COMPACT_ATOMS: atom_id res chain seq x y z
N MET A 1 -7.85 -0.30 -16.42
CA MET A 1 -6.44 -0.02 -16.10
C MET A 1 -5.78 -1.29 -15.66
N GLU A 2 -4.71 -1.69 -16.35
CA GLU A 2 -3.83 -2.76 -15.90
C GLU A 2 -2.99 -2.26 -14.72
N ILE A 3 -2.69 -3.14 -13.75
CA ILE A 3 -1.81 -2.83 -12.62
C ILE A 3 -0.59 -3.72 -12.73
N ARG A 4 0.56 -3.11 -13.02
CA ARG A 4 1.88 -3.72 -13.08
C ARG A 4 2.62 -3.44 -11.76
N ILE A 5 2.77 -4.50 -10.96
CA ILE A 5 3.50 -4.44 -9.71
C ILE A 5 4.94 -4.83 -9.98
N GLU A 6 5.85 -3.88 -9.81
CA GLU A 6 7.26 -4.11 -10.04
C GLU A 6 7.84 -5.07 -8.98
N HIS A 7 8.77 -5.93 -9.40
CA HIS A 7 9.32 -6.97 -8.55
C HIS A 7 10.00 -6.41 -7.28
N HIS A 8 10.67 -5.26 -7.38
CA HIS A 8 11.25 -4.59 -6.21
C HIS A 8 10.17 -4.09 -5.24
N THR A 9 9.03 -3.61 -5.75
CA THR A 9 7.91 -3.20 -4.90
C THR A 9 7.34 -4.39 -4.16
N LEU A 10 7.22 -5.55 -4.81
CA LEU A 10 6.73 -6.78 -4.17
C LEU A 10 7.69 -7.29 -3.08
N LYS A 11 9.01 -7.23 -3.31
CA LYS A 11 9.99 -7.56 -2.25
C LYS A 11 9.82 -6.65 -1.02
N ARG A 12 9.69 -5.34 -1.25
CA ARG A 12 9.47 -4.37 -0.16
C ARG A 12 8.12 -4.55 0.53
N ALA A 13 7.08 -4.95 -0.21
CA ALA A 13 5.78 -5.28 0.35
C ALA A 13 5.90 -6.39 1.39
N MET A 14 6.56 -7.50 1.03
CA MET A 14 6.72 -8.66 1.90
C MET A 14 7.51 -8.32 3.17
N GLU A 15 8.64 -7.63 3.04
CA GLU A 15 9.44 -7.16 4.20
C GLU A 15 8.62 -6.25 5.14
N ARG A 16 7.72 -5.45 4.56
CA ARG A 16 6.89 -4.49 5.29
C ARG A 16 5.59 -5.09 5.80
N GLY A 17 5.26 -6.35 5.49
CA GLY A 17 4.07 -7.04 5.99
C GLY A 17 2.79 -6.73 5.20
N THR A 18 2.93 -6.47 3.90
CA THR A 18 1.84 -6.41 2.93
C THR A 18 2.11 -7.33 1.74
N ASN A 19 1.16 -7.47 0.82
CA ASN A 19 1.22 -8.40 -0.30
C ASN A 19 0.60 -7.79 -1.56
N GLU A 20 0.73 -8.50 -2.68
CA GLU A 20 0.19 -8.07 -3.98
C GLU A 20 -1.33 -7.83 -3.94
N ALA A 21 -2.11 -8.68 -3.26
CA ALA A 21 -3.56 -8.53 -3.20
C ALA A 21 -3.95 -7.21 -2.52
N GLU A 22 -3.32 -6.90 -1.38
CA GLU A 22 -3.54 -5.64 -0.66
C GLU A 22 -3.08 -4.42 -1.51
N ILE A 23 -1.97 -4.53 -2.24
CA ILE A 23 -1.53 -3.46 -3.15
C ILE A 23 -2.61 -3.17 -4.20
N ARG A 24 -3.13 -4.22 -4.86
CA ARG A 24 -4.19 -4.08 -5.87
C ARG A 24 -5.46 -3.51 -5.25
N GLU A 25 -5.80 -3.92 -4.05
CA GLU A 25 -6.97 -3.41 -3.33
C GLU A 25 -6.84 -1.93 -2.95
N VAL A 26 -5.67 -1.50 -2.49
CA VAL A 26 -5.35 -0.08 -2.21
C VAL A 26 -5.47 0.75 -3.47
N ILE A 27 -4.91 0.30 -4.59
CA ILE A 27 -4.99 1.03 -5.87
C ILE A 27 -6.46 1.18 -6.33
N LYS A 28 -7.27 0.13 -6.16
CA LYS A 28 -8.67 0.13 -6.63
C LYS A 28 -9.62 0.92 -5.72
N THR A 29 -9.48 0.77 -4.41
CA THR A 29 -10.50 1.20 -3.43
C THR A 29 -9.97 2.14 -2.34
N GLY A 30 -8.66 2.38 -2.31
CA GLY A 30 -8.03 3.25 -1.33
C GLY A 30 -8.39 4.72 -1.51
N PHE A 31 -8.27 5.48 -0.43
CA PHE A 31 -8.40 6.93 -0.43
C PHE A 31 -7.11 7.57 -1.00
N PRO A 32 -7.20 8.73 -1.66
CA PRO A 32 -6.01 9.42 -2.16
C PRO A 32 -5.11 9.85 -0.99
N VAL A 33 -3.80 9.72 -1.18
CA VAL A 33 -2.79 10.26 -0.26
C VAL A 33 -1.84 11.19 -1.01
N SER A 34 -1.32 12.20 -0.31
CA SER A 34 -0.39 13.15 -0.90
C SER A 34 0.88 12.43 -1.36
N ALA A 35 1.26 12.68 -2.61
CA ALA A 35 2.43 12.10 -3.25
C ALA A 35 3.34 13.23 -3.75
N LYS A 36 4.64 12.92 -3.85
CA LYS A 36 5.66 13.87 -4.33
C LYS A 36 6.09 13.52 -5.75
N TYR A 37 6.61 14.51 -6.47
CA TYR A 37 7.29 14.35 -7.77
C TYR A 37 6.38 13.78 -8.88
N GLY A 38 5.14 14.27 -8.99
CA GLY A 38 4.20 13.86 -10.05
C GLY A 38 3.69 12.43 -9.94
N LYS A 39 3.91 11.76 -8.80
CA LYS A 39 3.35 10.45 -8.50
C LYS A 39 1.94 10.57 -7.99
N GLU A 40 1.19 9.49 -8.09
CA GLU A 40 -0.06 9.31 -7.38
C GLU A 40 0.16 8.42 -6.15
N GLY A 41 -0.71 8.58 -5.16
CA GLY A 41 -0.70 7.80 -3.94
C GLY A 41 -2.10 7.41 -3.54
N LYS A 42 -2.29 6.16 -3.14
CA LYS A 42 -3.50 5.70 -2.45
C LYS A 42 -3.17 5.00 -1.15
N GLY A 43 -4.02 5.17 -0.15
CA GLY A 43 -3.94 4.53 1.15
C GLY A 43 -5.19 3.71 1.44
N LYS A 44 -5.05 2.60 2.15
CA LYS A 44 -6.17 1.87 2.74
C LYS A 44 -5.81 1.36 4.12
N ILE A 45 -6.79 1.41 5.02
CA ILE A 45 -6.66 0.88 6.38
C ILE A 45 -7.33 -0.50 6.39
N PHE A 46 -6.58 -1.49 6.84
CA PHE A 46 -7.01 -2.87 6.98
C PHE A 46 -7.11 -3.21 8.46
N SER A 47 -8.11 -4.03 8.82
CA SER A 47 -8.12 -4.68 10.13
C SER A 47 -6.95 -5.67 10.17
N TYR A 48 -6.08 -5.54 11.19
CA TYR A 48 -4.89 -6.38 11.31
C TYR A 48 -4.97 -7.29 12.54
N LYS A 49 -5.34 -6.73 13.70
CA LYS A 49 -5.61 -7.44 14.97
C LYS A 49 -4.58 -8.53 15.30
N GLN A 50 -3.30 -8.24 15.08
CA GLN A 50 -2.19 -9.19 15.20
C GLN A 50 -1.01 -8.58 15.96
N ILE A 51 -0.11 -9.44 16.45
CA ILE A 51 1.14 -9.04 17.10
C ILE A 51 2.25 -8.95 16.06
N ARG A 52 2.94 -7.81 16.04
CA ARG A 52 4.17 -7.61 15.26
C ARG A 52 5.26 -7.08 16.19
N LEU A 53 6.43 -7.71 16.19
CA LEU A 53 7.57 -7.34 17.06
C LEU A 53 7.16 -7.19 18.53
N ASN A 54 6.41 -8.17 19.05
CA ASN A 54 5.92 -8.21 20.43
C ASN A 54 4.94 -7.09 20.83
N LYS A 55 4.33 -6.39 19.84
CA LYS A 55 3.30 -5.37 20.06
C LYS A 55 2.03 -5.68 19.26
N TYR A 56 0.88 -5.56 19.90
CA TYR A 56 -0.43 -5.70 19.25
C TYR A 56 -0.80 -4.44 18.46
N TYR A 57 -1.39 -4.63 17.28
CA TYR A 57 -1.90 -3.56 16.44
C TYR A 57 -3.31 -3.86 15.93
N GLU A 58 -4.24 -2.93 16.15
CA GLU A 58 -5.62 -3.04 15.66
C GLU A 58 -5.66 -2.97 14.14
N HIS A 59 -4.95 -2.00 13.57
CA HIS A 59 -5.00 -1.68 12.15
C HIS A 59 -3.62 -1.71 11.50
N LYS A 60 -3.64 -1.98 10.20
CA LYS A 60 -2.52 -1.83 9.28
C LYS A 60 -2.92 -0.89 8.16
N ARG A 61 -2.20 0.20 7.97
CA ARG A 61 -2.39 1.12 6.84
C ARG A 61 -1.36 0.82 5.77
N VAL A 62 -1.83 0.51 4.56
CA VAL A 62 -0.97 0.31 3.39
C VAL A 62 -1.12 1.51 2.48
N GLU A 63 0.00 2.10 2.08
CA GLU A 63 0.05 3.17 1.10
C GLU A 63 0.85 2.74 -0.11
N VAL A 64 0.28 2.88 -1.29
CA VAL A 64 0.89 2.52 -2.55
C VAL A 64 1.09 3.79 -3.37
N PHE A 65 2.32 4.01 -3.80
CA PHE A 65 2.68 5.10 -4.69
C PHE A 65 3.00 4.54 -6.07
N TYR A 66 2.42 5.15 -7.10
CA TYR A 66 2.49 4.66 -8.47
C TYR A 66 2.50 5.83 -9.47
N ILE A 67 2.84 5.51 -10.71
CA ILE A 67 2.66 6.39 -11.87
C ILE A 67 1.67 5.74 -12.84
N VAL A 68 1.04 6.56 -13.68
CA VAL A 68 0.15 6.10 -14.75
C VAL A 68 0.80 6.44 -16.08
N GLU A 69 1.16 5.41 -16.84
CA GLU A 69 1.70 5.54 -18.20
C GLU A 69 0.85 4.71 -19.15
N GLU A 70 0.36 5.31 -20.24
CA GLU A 70 -0.42 4.59 -21.26
C GLU A 70 -1.56 3.72 -20.71
N ASN A 71 -2.28 4.20 -19.68
CA ASN A 71 -3.38 3.49 -19.00
C ASN A 71 -2.95 2.26 -18.16
N ILE A 72 -1.65 2.11 -17.91
CA ILE A 72 -1.02 1.12 -17.03
C ILE A 72 -0.58 1.81 -15.74
N ILE A 73 -0.98 1.24 -14.61
CA ILE A 73 -0.53 1.66 -13.28
C ILE A 73 0.77 0.91 -12.96
N ILE A 74 1.87 1.64 -12.80
CA ILE A 74 3.20 1.08 -12.48
C ILE A 74 3.55 1.45 -11.03
N THR A 75 3.71 0.43 -10.17
CA THR A 75 4.01 0.67 -8.75
C THR A 75 5.45 1.12 -8.55
N VAL A 76 5.65 2.18 -7.78
CA VAL A 76 6.98 2.70 -7.43
C VAL A 76 7.41 2.17 -6.07
N THR A 77 6.58 2.38 -5.04
CA THR A 77 6.90 2.00 -3.66
C THR A 77 5.63 1.74 -2.85
N VAL A 78 5.78 1.00 -1.75
CA VAL A 78 4.69 0.66 -0.84
C VAL A 78 5.13 0.88 0.61
N TYR A 79 4.37 1.65 1.38
CA TYR A 79 4.59 1.83 2.81
C TYR A 79 3.53 1.10 3.62
N VAL A 80 3.93 0.60 4.79
CA VAL A 80 3.03 -0.10 5.70
C VAL A 80 3.23 0.47 7.09
N PHE A 81 2.14 0.93 7.68
CA PHE A 81 2.11 1.48 9.02
C PHE A 81 1.22 0.60 9.90
N TYR A 82 1.59 0.47 11.17
CA TYR A 82 0.87 -0.32 12.16
C TYR A 82 0.45 0.58 13.30
N GLY A 83 -0.82 0.54 13.67
CA GLY A 83 -1.36 1.49 14.62
C GLY A 83 -2.87 1.39 14.77
N LYS A 84 -3.46 2.51 15.17
CA LYS A 84 -4.90 2.71 15.26
C LYS A 84 -5.24 3.96 14.46
N TRP A 85 -6.29 3.86 13.65
CA TRP A 85 -6.84 4.96 12.86
C TRP A 85 -8.33 4.98 13.13
N GLU A 86 -8.90 6.18 13.24
CA GLU A 86 -10.35 6.37 13.19
C GLU A 86 -10.76 6.15 11.72
N VAL A 87 -11.48 5.05 11.49
CA VAL A 87 -11.99 4.61 10.18
C VAL A 87 -13.47 4.93 10.07
#